data_AF-A0A6F9WT28-F1
#
_entry.id   AF-A0A6F9WT28-F1
#
_cell.length_a   1.000
_cell.length_b   1.000
_cell.length_c   1.000
_cell.angle_alpha   90.00
_cell.angle_beta   90.00
_cell.angle_gamma   90.00
#
_symmetry.space_group_name_H-M   'P 1'
#
loop_
_entity.id
_entity.type
_entity.pdbx_description
1 polymer ?
#
loop_
_entity_poly.entity_id
_entity_poly.type
_entity_poly.pdbx_seq_one_letter_code
_entity_poly.pdbx_strand_id
1 'polypeptide(L)'
;MGRRVMTHGHDAPFWKRHSLSLAAAAILCLWIVLYICSDPHSHIGSFYGNAIADWTGVVITILATKWFFEKGSQESRQPRREYRNKFMEILHEHSLTIFLVVTGVGWIVLYLRVDPESKWGTVVSNLVSEWSQQIGLVLLTKKLIESGSKESRGER
;
A
#
# COMPACT_ATOMS: atom_id res chain seq x y z
N MET A 1 12.18 -50.76 7.29
CA MET A 1 11.13 -50.45 6.29
C MET A 1 10.36 -49.19 6.76
N GLY A 2 10.94 -47.99 6.59
CA GLY A 2 10.35 -46.74 7.10
C GLY A 2 9.42 -46.11 6.05
N ARG A 3 8.12 -46.10 6.32
CA ARG A 3 7.09 -45.54 5.42
C ARG A 3 7.15 -44.01 5.51
N ARG A 4 7.65 -43.35 4.46
CA ARG A 4 7.72 -41.88 4.35
C ARG A 4 6.29 -41.37 4.15
N VAL A 5 5.70 -40.77 5.19
CA VAL A 5 4.42 -40.08 5.09
C VAL A 5 4.66 -38.81 4.27
N MET A 6 4.17 -38.79 3.03
CA MET A 6 4.11 -37.58 2.24
C MET A 6 2.95 -36.74 2.78
N THR A 7 3.26 -35.72 3.57
CA THR A 7 2.30 -34.66 3.89
C THR A 7 2.10 -33.82 2.63
N HIS A 8 0.98 -34.02 1.93
CA HIS A 8 0.48 -33.00 1.02
C HIS A 8 0.18 -31.77 1.86
N GLY A 9 1.03 -30.74 1.75
CA GLY A 9 0.69 -29.41 2.22
C GLY A 9 -0.57 -28.99 1.48
N HIS A 10 -1.70 -28.93 2.18
CA HIS A 10 -2.87 -28.28 1.62
C HIS A 10 -2.51 -26.81 1.42
N ASP A 11 -2.31 -26.42 0.16
CA ASP A 11 -2.26 -25.02 -0.22
C ASP A 11 -3.45 -24.32 0.46
N ALA A 12 -3.18 -23.28 1.23
CA ALA A 12 -4.24 -22.54 1.90
C ALA A 12 -5.26 -22.11 0.83
N PRO A 13 -6.57 -22.36 1.04
CA PRO A 13 -7.58 -22.09 0.01
C PRO A 13 -7.46 -20.63 -0.45
N PHE A 14 -7.57 -20.40 -1.76
CA PHE A 14 -7.43 -19.08 -2.41
C PHE A 14 -8.13 -17.94 -1.65
N TRP A 15 -9.28 -18.27 -1.04
CA TRP A 15 -10.07 -17.44 -0.14
C TRP A 15 -9.31 -16.95 1.10
N LYS A 16 -8.58 -17.81 1.82
CA LYS A 16 -7.74 -17.39 2.95
C LYS A 16 -6.57 -16.51 2.50
N ARG A 17 -6.05 -16.73 1.30
CA ARG A 17 -4.94 -15.94 0.75
C ARG A 17 -5.37 -14.55 0.26
N HIS A 18 -6.63 -14.37 -0.12
CA HIS A 18 -7.15 -13.10 -0.64
C HIS A 18 -8.18 -12.45 0.28
N SER A 19 -8.53 -13.07 1.41
CA SER A 19 -9.57 -12.59 2.32
C SER A 19 -9.37 -11.14 2.74
N LEU A 20 -8.12 -10.74 3.02
CA LEU A 20 -7.80 -9.38 3.44
C LEU A 20 -7.98 -8.36 2.30
N SER A 21 -7.52 -8.67 1.09
CA SER A 21 -7.72 -7.81 -0.09
C SER A 21 -9.19 -7.75 -0.51
N LEU A 22 -9.91 -8.87 -0.44
CA LEU A 22 -11.34 -8.99 -0.74
C LEU A 22 -12.18 -8.21 0.27
N ALA A 23 -11.87 -8.32 1.56
CA ALA A 23 -12.56 -7.58 2.61
C ALA A 23 -12.33 -6.07 2.46
N ALA A 24 -11.08 -5.64 2.26
CA ALA A 24 -10.77 -4.23 2.03
C ALA A 24 -11.47 -3.67 0.78
N ALA A 25 -11.48 -4.44 -0.31
CA ALA A 25 -12.20 -4.07 -1.53
C ALA A 25 -13.72 -4.00 -1.31
N ALA A 26 -14.31 -4.94 -0.58
CA ALA A 26 -15.73 -4.93 -0.26
C ALA A 26 -16.13 -3.71 0.57
N ILE A 27 -15.30 -3.33 1.56
CA ILE A 27 -15.51 -2.13 2.37
C ILE A 27 -15.41 -0.86 1.50
N LEU A 28 -14.41 -0.77 0.62
CA LEU A 28 -14.29 0.34 -0.32
C LEU A 28 -15.52 0.44 -1.25
N CYS A 29 -15.97 -0.69 -1.80
CA CYS A 29 -17.18 -0.74 -2.62
C CYS A 29 -18.42 -0.27 -1.84
N LEU A 30 -18.56 -0.67 -0.57
CA LEU A 30 -19.64 -0.20 0.29
C LEU A 30 -19.62 1.33 0.43
N TRP A 31 -18.45 1.92 0.73
CA TRP A 31 -18.33 3.37 0.83
C TRP A 31 -18.64 4.09 -0.49
N ILE A 32 -18.23 3.52 -1.63
CA ILE A 32 -18.56 4.05 -2.96
C ILE A 32 -20.08 4.05 -3.18
N VAL A 33 -20.77 2.93 -2.89
CA VAL A 33 -22.23 2.83 -3.05
C VAL A 33 -22.95 3.83 -2.15
N LEU A 34 -22.57 3.89 -0.87
CA LEU A 34 -23.13 4.85 0.09
C LEU A 34 -22.90 6.29 -0.38
N TYR A 35 -21.71 6.59 -0.89
CA TYR A 35 -21.37 7.92 -1.38
C TYR A 35 -22.18 8.31 -2.63
N ILE A 36 -22.33 7.39 -3.60
CA ILE A 36 -23.15 7.61 -4.81
C ILE A 36 -24.58 7.97 -4.42
N CYS A 37 -25.16 7.27 -3.45
CA CYS A 37 -26.53 7.48 -2.97
C CYS A 37 -26.68 8.69 -2.03
N SER A 38 -25.59 9.33 -1.60
CA SER A 38 -25.61 10.45 -0.64
C SER A 38 -25.37 11.81 -1.31
N ASP A 39 -25.85 12.88 -0.68
CA ASP A 39 -25.48 14.25 -1.02
C ASP A 39 -24.09 14.58 -0.43
N PRO A 40 -23.08 14.93 -1.26
CA PRO A 40 -21.74 15.27 -0.77
C PRO A 40 -21.68 16.49 0.16
N HIS A 41 -22.67 17.40 0.08
CA HIS A 41 -22.73 18.57 0.96
C HIS A 41 -23.35 18.26 2.32
N SER A 42 -23.91 17.05 2.49
CA SER A 42 -24.33 16.57 3.81
C SER A 42 -23.13 16.09 4.64
N HIS A 43 -23.22 16.21 5.96
CA HIS A 43 -22.18 15.70 6.88
C HIS A 43 -21.87 14.21 6.64
N ILE A 44 -22.90 13.42 6.33
CA ILE A 44 -22.78 11.98 6.11
C ILE A 44 -22.12 11.69 4.74
N GLY A 45 -22.50 12.42 3.68
CA GLY A 45 -21.89 12.26 2.37
C GLY A 45 -20.42 12.68 2.35
N SER A 46 -20.07 13.78 3.03
CA SER A 46 -18.67 14.18 3.20
C SER A 46 -17.86 13.12 3.94
N PHE A 47 -18.41 12.52 5.00
CA PHE A 47 -17.79 11.40 5.70
C PHE A 47 -17.56 10.18 4.79
N TYR A 48 -18.52 9.81 3.95
CA TYR A 48 -18.36 8.70 2.99
C TYR A 48 -17.27 9.02 1.95
N GLY A 49 -17.21 10.26 1.47
CA GLY A 49 -16.16 10.70 0.55
C GLY A 49 -14.76 10.59 1.17
N ASN A 50 -14.62 10.98 2.44
CA ASN A 50 -13.36 10.80 3.17
C ASN A 50 -13.02 9.32 3.38
N ALA A 51 -13.99 8.51 3.78
CA ALA A 51 -13.80 7.08 3.94
C ALA A 51 -13.36 6.41 2.62
N ILE A 52 -13.85 6.85 1.45
CA ILE A 52 -13.36 6.36 0.15
C ILE A 52 -11.87 6.66 -0.01
N ALA A 53 -11.41 7.87 0.30
CA ALA A 53 -9.99 8.23 0.19
C ALA A 53 -9.12 7.33 1.09
N ASP A 54 -9.50 7.18 2.36
CA ASP A 54 -8.78 6.37 3.33
C ASP A 54 -8.72 4.89 2.92
N TRP A 55 -9.87 4.31 2.59
CA TRP A 55 -9.97 2.89 2.20
C TRP A 55 -9.34 2.59 0.85
N THR A 56 -9.35 3.55 -0.08
CA THR A 56 -8.57 3.44 -1.32
C THR A 56 -7.11 3.28 -0.99
N GLY A 57 -6.60 4.10 -0.06
CA GLY A 57 -5.20 4.01 0.31
C GLY A 57 -4.83 2.71 1.01
N VAL A 58 -5.71 2.19 1.86
CA VAL A 58 -5.58 0.86 2.48
C VAL A 58 -5.53 -0.25 1.42
N VAL A 59 -6.46 -0.27 0.47
CA VAL A 59 -6.52 -1.28 -0.60
C VAL A 59 -5.22 -1.26 -1.42
N ILE A 60 -4.76 -0.08 -1.84
CA ILE A 60 -3.53 0.04 -2.64
C ILE A 60 -2.33 -0.41 -1.83
N THR A 61 -2.24 -0.06 -0.54
CA THR A 61 -1.14 -0.50 0.33
C THR A 61 -1.13 -2.01 0.51
N ILE A 62 -2.29 -2.64 0.71
CA ILE A 62 -2.41 -4.11 0.78
C ILE A 62 -1.95 -4.76 -0.53
N LEU A 63 -2.37 -4.23 -1.68
CA LEU A 63 -1.98 -4.76 -2.98
C LEU A 63 -0.48 -4.57 -3.24
N ALA A 64 0.05 -3.39 -2.91
CA ALA A 64 1.47 -3.07 -3.04
C ALA A 64 2.32 -3.99 -2.17
N THR A 65 1.98 -4.12 -0.88
CA THR A 65 2.71 -5.00 0.03
C THR A 65 2.61 -6.46 -0.38
N LYS A 66 1.45 -6.91 -0.86
CA LYS A 66 1.31 -8.26 -1.43
C LYS A 66 2.18 -8.46 -2.69
N TRP A 67 2.23 -7.48 -3.57
CA TRP A 67 2.98 -7.61 -4.82
C TRP A 67 4.49 -7.46 -4.63
N PHE A 68 4.94 -6.53 -3.79
CA PHE A 68 6.36 -6.28 -3.53
C PHE A 68 6.93 -7.21 -2.46
N PHE A 69 6.22 -7.42 -1.35
CA PHE A 69 6.70 -8.28 -0.26
C PHE A 69 6.23 -9.72 -0.40
N GLU A 70 4.94 -10.02 -0.62
CA GLU A 70 4.50 -11.44 -0.67
C GLU A 70 4.98 -12.16 -1.94
N LYS A 71 5.05 -11.49 -3.09
CA LYS A 71 5.61 -12.07 -4.33
C LYS A 71 7.14 -12.14 -4.33
N GLY A 72 7.80 -11.34 -3.49
CA GLY A 72 9.25 -11.38 -3.22
C GLY A 72 9.63 -12.24 -2.01
N SER A 73 8.67 -12.62 -1.17
CA SER A 73 8.85 -13.41 0.04
C SER A 73 8.87 -14.89 -0.33
N GLN A 74 10.02 -15.33 -0.84
CA GLN A 74 10.47 -16.68 -0.51
C GLN A 74 10.90 -16.63 0.96
N GLU A 75 10.08 -17.22 1.81
CA GLU A 75 10.42 -17.75 3.14
C GLU A 75 11.93 -17.72 3.43
N SER A 76 12.37 -16.95 4.43
CA SER A 76 13.62 -17.21 5.17
C SER A 76 14.78 -17.78 4.34
N ARG A 77 15.51 -16.97 3.55
CA ARG A 77 16.84 -17.34 3.03
C ARG A 77 17.57 -16.10 2.51
N GLN A 78 18.39 -15.48 3.35
CA GLN A 78 19.83 -15.73 3.48
C GLN A 78 20.67 -14.95 2.44
N PRO A 79 21.94 -14.68 2.77
CA PRO A 79 22.55 -13.35 2.81
C PRO A 79 22.76 -12.75 1.42
N ARG A 80 22.77 -11.40 1.37
CA ARG A 80 23.29 -10.56 0.28
C ARG A 80 23.50 -11.31 -1.04
N ARG A 81 22.43 -11.46 -1.84
CA ARG A 81 22.65 -11.54 -3.28
C ARG A 81 23.17 -10.17 -3.68
N GLU A 82 24.49 -10.05 -3.85
CA GLU A 82 25.11 -8.92 -4.54
C GLU A 82 24.43 -8.82 -5.90
N TYR A 83 23.46 -7.91 -6.02
CA TYR A 83 22.95 -7.54 -7.32
C TYR A 83 24.14 -6.95 -8.08
N ARG A 84 24.51 -7.58 -9.20
CA ARG A 84 25.64 -7.15 -10.03
C ARG A 84 25.56 -5.67 -10.44
N ASN A 85 24.34 -5.12 -10.42
CA ASN A 85 24.04 -3.72 -10.72
C ASN A 85 23.46 -3.03 -9.49
N LYS A 86 24.19 -2.02 -8.96
CA LYS A 86 23.73 -1.13 -7.87
C LYS A 86 22.33 -0.54 -8.10
N PHE A 87 21.95 -0.32 -9.36
CA PHE A 87 20.63 0.18 -9.71
C PHE A 87 19.49 -0.78 -9.34
N MET A 88 19.68 -2.09 -9.53
CA MET A 88 18.65 -3.08 -9.17
C MET A 88 18.56 -3.28 -7.65
N GLU A 89 19.68 -3.13 -6.95
CA GLU A 89 19.70 -3.12 -5.49
C GLU A 89 18.87 -1.95 -4.94
N ILE A 90 19.10 -0.73 -5.46
CA ILE A 90 18.34 0.47 -5.08
C ILE A 90 16.85 0.31 -5.42
N LEU A 91 16.52 -0.16 -6.63
CA LEU A 91 15.12 -0.37 -7.03
C LEU A 91 14.41 -1.38 -6.14
N HIS A 92 15.09 -2.43 -5.71
CA HIS A 92 14.52 -3.42 -4.80
C HIS A 92 14.34 -2.85 -3.38
N GLU A 93 15.37 -2.20 -2.84
CA GLU A 93 15.37 -1.61 -1.49
C GLU A 93 14.40 -0.42 -1.35
N HIS A 94 14.19 0.33 -2.44
CA HIS A 94 13.32 1.51 -2.47
C HIS A 94 12.01 1.24 -3.23
N SER A 95 11.73 -0.01 -3.57
CA SER A 95 10.56 -0.41 -4.38
C SER A 95 9.25 0.16 -3.84
N LEU A 96 9.02 0.08 -2.52
CA LEU A 96 7.83 0.65 -1.88
C LEU A 96 7.78 2.18 -1.97
N THR A 97 8.91 2.86 -1.72
CA THR A 97 8.98 4.33 -1.80
C THR A 97 8.75 4.81 -3.23
N ILE A 98 9.36 4.15 -4.22
CA ILE A 98 9.20 4.45 -5.65
C ILE A 98 7.74 4.22 -6.05
N PHE A 99 7.15 3.10 -5.64
CA PHE A 99 5.74 2.82 -5.92
C PHE A 99 4.81 3.91 -5.35
N LEU A 100 5.01 4.31 -4.09
CA LEU A 100 4.20 5.36 -3.47
C LEU A 100 4.35 6.71 -4.18
N VAL A 101 5.57 7.08 -4.59
CA VAL A 101 5.82 8.33 -5.34
C VAL A 101 5.17 8.29 -6.72
N VAL A 102 5.35 7.19 -7.48
CA VAL A 102 4.76 7.04 -8.82
C VAL A 102 3.24 7.07 -8.76
N THR A 103 2.63 6.35 -7.83
CA THR A 103 1.19 6.36 -7.64
C THR A 103 0.68 7.72 -7.15
N GLY A 104 1.43 8.40 -6.27
CA GLY A 104 1.13 9.76 -5.83
C GLY A 104 1.14 10.78 -6.96
N VAL A 105 2.10 10.70 -7.89
CA VAL A 105 2.10 11.51 -9.11
C VAL A 105 0.85 11.23 -9.95
N GLY A 106 0.43 9.97 -10.07
CA GLY A 106 -0.82 9.60 -10.72
C GLY A 106 -2.03 10.30 -10.10
N TRP A 107 -2.13 10.31 -8.76
CA TRP A 107 -3.20 11.00 -8.05
C TRP A 107 -3.16 12.51 -8.22
N ILE A 108 -1.98 13.14 -8.18
CA ILE A 108 -1.81 14.58 -8.45
C ILE A 108 -2.27 14.91 -9.87
N VAL A 109 -1.88 14.10 -10.86
CA VAL A 109 -2.30 14.29 -12.25
C VAL A 109 -3.82 14.15 -12.40
N LEU A 110 -4.45 13.21 -11.67
CA LEU A 110 -5.91 13.10 -11.63
C LEU A 110 -6.55 14.32 -10.97
N TYR A 111 -6.03 14.75 -9.83
CA TYR A 111 -6.48 15.93 -9.09
C TYR A 111 -6.46 17.19 -9.96
N LEU A 112 -5.39 17.39 -10.74
CA LEU A 112 -5.29 18.53 -11.68
C LEU A 112 -6.29 18.48 -12.85
N ARG A 113 -6.93 17.33 -13.09
CA ARG A 113 -7.92 17.14 -14.17
C ARG A 113 -9.36 17.10 -13.70
N VAL A 114 -9.60 16.96 -12.40
CA VAL A 114 -10.94 16.90 -11.82
C VAL A 114 -11.29 18.26 -11.25
N ASP A 115 -12.51 18.73 -11.49
CA ASP A 115 -13.02 19.95 -10.88
C ASP A 115 -13.09 19.75 -9.34
N PRO A 116 -12.35 20.54 -8.54
CA PRO A 116 -12.28 20.37 -7.09
C PRO A 116 -13.62 20.60 -6.37
N GLU A 117 -14.53 21.40 -6.95
CA GLU A 117 -15.85 21.66 -6.38
C GLU A 117 -16.86 20.56 -6.72
N SER A 118 -16.51 19.66 -7.64
CA SER A 118 -17.33 18.51 -7.94
C SER A 118 -17.32 17.50 -6.78
N LYS A 119 -18.40 16.71 -6.69
CA LYS A 119 -18.53 15.58 -5.77
C LYS A 119 -17.26 14.73 -5.70
N TRP A 120 -16.80 14.23 -6.85
CA TRP A 120 -15.58 13.42 -6.93
C TRP A 120 -14.29 14.23 -6.77
N GLY A 121 -14.30 15.53 -7.05
CA GLY A 121 -13.19 16.43 -6.77
C GLY A 121 -12.81 16.47 -5.30
N THR A 122 -13.81 16.53 -4.42
CA THR A 122 -13.58 16.45 -2.97
C THR A 122 -12.92 15.13 -2.56
N VAL A 123 -13.39 14.00 -3.11
CA VAL A 123 -12.80 12.67 -2.82
C VAL A 123 -11.35 12.58 -3.32
N VAL A 124 -11.08 13.02 -4.54
CA VAL A 124 -9.73 13.00 -5.12
C VAL A 124 -8.79 13.94 -4.35
N SER A 125 -9.29 15.08 -3.88
CA SER A 125 -8.53 16.00 -3.01
C SER A 125 -8.11 15.34 -1.70
N ASN A 126 -9.05 14.68 -1.02
CA ASN A 126 -8.79 13.96 0.22
C ASN A 126 -7.82 12.80 -0.02
N LEU A 127 -7.98 12.08 -1.13
CA LEU A 127 -7.08 10.99 -1.53
C LEU A 127 -5.65 11.49 -1.71
N VAL A 128 -5.44 12.60 -2.41
CA VAL A 128 -4.09 13.19 -2.57
C VAL A 128 -3.50 13.60 -1.23
N SER A 129 -4.30 14.17 -0.33
CA SER A 129 -3.85 14.57 1.02
C SER A 129 -3.39 13.37 1.85
N GLU A 130 -4.23 12.33 1.94
CA GLU A 130 -3.92 11.11 2.68
C GLU A 130 -2.70 10.39 2.06
N TRP A 131 -2.61 10.34 0.74
CA TRP A 131 -1.46 9.74 0.05
C TRP A 131 -0.16 10.49 0.34
N SER A 132 -0.22 11.82 0.38
CA SER A 132 0.92 12.67 0.74
C SER A 132 1.37 12.42 2.18
N GLN A 133 0.43 12.23 3.10
CA GLN A 133 0.72 11.87 4.50
C GLN A 133 1.39 10.49 4.60
N GLN A 134 0.92 9.48 3.86
CA GLN A 134 1.55 8.16 3.82
C GLN A 134 2.98 8.21 3.27
N ILE A 135 3.21 8.96 2.19
CA ILE A 135 4.56 9.19 1.64
C ILE A 135 5.44 9.87 2.70
N GLY A 136 4.93 10.92 3.35
CA GLY A 136 5.63 11.64 4.42
C GLY A 136 6.05 10.71 5.56
N LEU A 137 5.14 9.85 6.04
CA LEU A 137 5.42 8.89 7.09
C LEU A 137 6.52 7.88 6.68
N VAL A 138 6.47 7.37 5.45
CA VAL A 138 7.49 6.43 4.95
C VAL A 138 8.86 7.10 4.82
N LEU A 139 8.92 8.35 4.37
CA LEU A 139 10.17 9.09 4.28
C LEU A 139 10.74 9.44 5.65
N LEU A 140 9.89 9.86 6.60
CA LEU A 140 10.29 10.17 7.97
C LEU A 140 10.80 8.91 8.69
N THR A 141 10.10 7.79 8.57
CA THR A 141 10.52 6.53 9.20
C THR A 141 11.84 6.02 8.64
N LYS A 142 12.05 6.07 7.31
CA LYS A 142 13.37 5.76 6.73
C LYS A 142 14.45 6.69 7.27
N LYS A 143 14.23 8.02 7.23
CA LYS A 143 15.24 8.99 7.68
C LYS A 143 15.57 8.88 9.17
N LEU A 144 14.57 8.74 10.03
CA LEU A 144 14.74 8.72 11.50
C LEU A 144 15.27 7.36 11.99
N ILE A 145 14.79 6.24 11.45
CA ILE A 145 15.18 4.90 11.91
C ILE A 145 16.54 4.50 11.31
N GLU A 146 16.80 4.79 10.03
CA GLU A 146 18.10 4.45 9.42
C GLU A 146 19.25 5.32 9.94
N SER A 147 18.98 6.56 10.37
CA SER A 147 20.02 7.40 11.00
C SER A 147 20.48 6.82 12.34
N GLY A 148 19.55 6.39 13.20
CA GLY A 148 19.90 5.76 14.48
C GLY A 148 20.58 4.39 14.32
N SER A 149 20.27 3.64 13.27
CA SER A 149 20.90 2.33 13.00
C SER A 149 22.33 2.43 12.46
N LYS A 150 22.73 3.56 11.85
CA LYS A 150 24.11 3.77 11.39
C LYS A 150 25.03 4.26 12.51
N GLU A 151 24.48 4.96 13.49
CA GLU A 151 25.23 5.50 14.64
C GLU A 151 25.66 4.37 15.60
N SER A 152 24.81 3.36 15.85
CA SER A 152 25.15 2.23 16.72
C SER A 152 26.19 1.24 16.16
N ARG A 153 26.56 1.38 14.87
CA ARG A 153 27.58 0.56 14.22
C ARG A 153 28.94 1.27 14.10
N GLY A 154 29.02 2.54 14.53
CA GLY A 154 30.22 3.37 14.51
C GLY A 154 31.00 3.43 15.83
N GLU A 155 30.48 2.84 16.90
CA GLU A 155 31.19 2.73 18.18
C GLU A 155 31.59 1.27 18.45
N ARG A 156 32.63 0.79 17.75
CA ARG A 156 33.60 -0.19 18.25
C ARG A 156 34.94 0.01 17.55
#